data_AF-A0A9Q3EJ49-F1
#
_entry.id   AF-A0A9Q3EJ49-F1
#
_cell.length_a   1.000
_cell.length_b   1.000
_cell.length_c   1.000
_cell.angle_alpha   90.00
_cell.angle_beta   90.00
_cell.angle_gamma   90.00
#
_symmetry.space_group_name_H-M   'P 1'
#
loop_
_entity.id
_entity.type
_entity.pdbx_description
1 polymer ?
#
loop_
_entity_poly.entity_id
_entity_poly.type
_entity_poly.pdbx_seq_one_letter_code
_entity_poly.pdbx_strand_id
1 'polypeptide(L)'
;MGIDNGKHDWSWWRSELITKWANSSWRFKMENAFESAIFNSEKDKPLNWFFKQKDRLSALHPDMSDTMINMKILRKCGGELENAIKSRCVEPSLTED
;
A
#
# COMPACT_ATOMS: atom_id res chain seq x y z
N MET A 1 36.94 22.83 -6.09
CA MET A 1 35.83 22.19 -6.83
C MET A 1 34.55 22.84 -6.37
N GLY A 2 33.91 23.63 -7.24
CA GLY A 2 32.68 24.34 -6.92
C GLY A 2 31.50 23.38 -6.81
N ILE A 3 30.74 23.49 -5.73
CA ILE A 3 29.48 22.76 -5.55
C ILE A 3 28.41 23.53 -6.30
N ASP A 4 28.08 23.11 -7.52
CA ASP A 4 26.99 23.66 -8.34
C ASP A 4 25.64 23.18 -7.75
N ASN A 5 25.16 23.87 -6.71
CA ASN A 5 23.93 23.55 -5.96
C ASN A 5 22.61 23.73 -6.74
N GLY A 6 22.55 23.49 -8.06
CA GLY A 6 21.33 23.80 -8.83
C GLY A 6 21.13 23.16 -10.20
N LYS A 7 22.01 22.28 -10.69
CA LYS A 7 21.89 21.70 -12.04
C LYS A 7 21.60 20.19 -12.06
N HIS A 8 21.02 19.67 -11.00
CA HIS A 8 20.58 18.29 -11.00
C HIS A 8 19.18 18.18 -11.59
N ASP A 9 19.00 17.22 -12.50
CA ASP A 9 17.71 16.90 -13.08
C ASP A 9 16.77 16.28 -12.03
N TRP A 10 15.49 16.16 -12.38
CA TRP A 10 14.50 15.58 -11.46
C TRP A 10 14.84 14.14 -11.08
N SER A 11 15.43 13.38 -12.01
CA SER A 11 15.92 12.01 -11.82
C SER A 11 16.88 11.91 -10.64
N TRP A 12 17.86 12.82 -10.60
CA TRP A 12 18.86 12.89 -9.55
C TRP A 12 18.26 13.33 -8.22
N TRP A 13 17.44 14.40 -8.21
CA TRP A 13 16.77 14.84 -6.98
C TRP A 13 15.85 13.76 -6.40
N ARG A 14 15.12 13.06 -7.25
CA ARG A 14 14.30 11.92 -6.85
C ARG A 14 15.16 10.81 -6.22
N SER A 15 16.30 10.50 -6.84
CA SER A 15 17.23 9.49 -6.32
C SER A 15 17.78 9.89 -4.96
N GLU A 16 18.20 11.14 -4.78
CA GLU A 16 18.70 11.61 -3.49
C GLU A 16 17.64 11.66 -2.40
N LEU A 17 16.41 12.07 -2.74
CA LEU A 17 15.30 12.03 -1.81
C LEU A 17 14.98 10.59 -1.38
N ILE A 18 14.99 9.63 -2.32
CA ILE A 18 14.81 8.21 -2.02
C ILE A 18 15.96 7.70 -1.14
N THR A 19 17.21 7.99 -1.48
CA THR A 19 18.38 7.56 -0.69
C THR A 19 18.33 8.10 0.74
N LYS A 20 18.00 9.38 0.90
CA LYS A 20 17.98 10.03 2.22
C LYS A 20 16.78 9.61 3.07
N TRP A 21 15.59 9.50 2.47
CA TRP A 21 14.33 9.35 3.21
C TRP A 21 13.67 7.97 3.08
N ALA A 22 13.85 7.27 1.97
CA ALA A 22 13.38 5.90 1.77
C ALA A 22 14.47 4.88 2.09
N ASN A 23 15.19 5.11 3.21
CA ASN A 23 16.17 4.17 3.74
C ASN A 23 15.47 2.97 4.43
N SER A 24 16.26 1.95 4.81
CA SER A 24 15.75 0.71 5.40
C SER A 24 14.90 0.94 6.66
N SER A 25 15.21 1.97 7.46
CA SER A 25 14.43 2.32 8.64
C SER A 25 13.05 2.89 8.29
N TRP A 26 12.92 3.68 7.22
CA TRP A 26 11.62 4.14 6.74
C TRP A 26 10.79 2.98 6.20
N ARG A 27 11.38 2.09 5.39
CA ARG A 27 10.70 0.89 4.87
C ARG A 27 10.14 0.06 6.02
N PHE A 28 10.98 -0.26 7.00
CA PHE A 28 10.57 -1.01 8.20
C PHE A 28 9.43 -0.33 8.97
N LYS A 29 9.47 1.00 9.12
CA LYS A 29 8.37 1.77 9.76
C LYS A 29 7.07 1.67 8.97
N MET A 30 7.12 1.76 7.64
CA MET A 30 5.92 1.65 6.80
C MET A 30 5.35 0.24 6.77
N GLU A 31 6.21 -0.77 6.70
CA GLU A 31 5.83 -2.18 6.80
C GLU A 31 5.12 -2.44 8.14
N ASN A 32 5.72 -2.07 9.27
CA ASN A 32 5.09 -2.23 10.58
C ASN A 32 3.78 -1.44 10.70
N ALA A 33 3.73 -0.23 10.13
CA ALA A 33 2.52 0.59 10.17
C ALA A 33 1.39 -0.01 9.34
N PHE A 34 1.69 -0.72 8.25
CA PHE A 34 0.72 -1.50 7.48
C PHE A 34 0.35 -2.80 8.21
N GLU A 35 1.33 -3.53 8.75
CA GLU A 35 1.11 -4.83 9.38
C GLU A 35 0.22 -4.72 10.62
N SER A 36 0.41 -3.66 11.43
CA SER A 36 -0.40 -3.36 12.61
C SER A 36 -1.75 -2.70 12.32
N ALA A 37 -2.00 -2.25 11.09
CA ALA A 37 -3.25 -1.61 10.72
C ALA A 37 -4.32 -2.66 10.42
N ILE A 38 -5.13 -2.97 11.43
CA ILE A 38 -6.36 -3.75 11.29
C ILE A 38 -7.53 -2.77 11.17
N PHE A 39 -8.42 -2.99 10.20
CA PHE A 39 -9.59 -2.13 10.01
C PHE A 39 -10.59 -2.32 11.15
N ASN A 40 -11.12 -1.21 11.66
CA ASN A 40 -12.17 -1.21 12.68
C ASN A 40 -13.38 -0.40 12.19
N SER A 41 -14.51 -1.06 11.98
CA SER A 41 -15.73 -0.44 11.43
C SER A 41 -16.35 0.66 12.31
N GLU A 42 -16.09 0.65 13.62
CA GLU A 42 -16.61 1.65 14.56
C GLU A 42 -15.74 2.91 14.59
N LYS A 43 -14.44 2.77 14.28
CA LYS A 43 -13.44 3.85 14.42
C LYS A 43 -12.99 4.42 13.09
N ASP A 44 -12.91 3.60 12.05
CA ASP A 44 -12.31 3.95 10.78
C ASP A 44 -13.37 4.29 9.72
N LYS A 45 -13.10 5.35 8.96
CA LYS A 45 -13.86 5.63 7.74
C LYS A 45 -13.31 4.75 6.61
N PRO A 46 -14.11 3.84 6.00
CA PRO A 46 -13.61 2.82 5.07
C PRO A 46 -12.74 3.36 3.94
N LEU A 47 -13.22 4.40 3.23
CA LEU A 47 -12.49 4.99 2.11
C LEU A 47 -11.14 5.58 2.52
N ASN A 48 -11.14 6.40 3.59
CA ASN A 48 -9.92 7.05 4.06
C ASN A 48 -8.89 6.01 4.54
N TRP A 49 -9.37 5.00 5.25
CA TRP A 49 -8.51 3.93 5.73
C TRP A 49 -7.93 3.12 4.57
N PHE A 50 -8.76 2.75 3.59
CA PHE A 50 -8.33 2.04 2.39
C PHE A 50 -7.26 2.81 1.62
N PHE A 51 -7.51 4.08 1.29
CA PHE A 51 -6.54 4.90 0.55
C PHE A 51 -5.21 5.03 1.30
N LYS A 52 -5.25 5.19 2.63
CA LYS A 52 -4.04 5.22 3.45
C LYS A 52 -3.24 3.92 3.38
N GLN A 53 -3.89 2.76 3.33
CA GLN A 53 -3.19 1.48 3.16
C GLN A 53 -2.68 1.27 1.74
N LYS A 54 -3.45 1.70 0.73
CA LYS A 54 -3.03 1.70 -0.67
C LYS A 54 -1.76 2.53 -0.85
N ASP A 55 -1.73 3.76 -0.34
CA ASP A 55 -0.55 4.64 -0.45
C ASP A 55 0.70 4.01 0.18
N ARG A 56 0.56 3.37 1.35
CA ARG A 56 1.66 2.64 2.01
C ARG A 56 2.19 1.51 1.15
N LEU A 57 1.30 0.69 0.60
CA LEU A 57 1.69 -0.46 -0.23
C LEU A 57 2.29 -0.02 -1.56
N SER A 58 1.73 0.99 -2.22
CA SER A 58 2.29 1.55 -3.46
C SER A 58 3.67 2.18 -3.23
N ALA A 59 3.90 2.78 -2.07
CA ALA A 59 5.21 3.35 -1.72
C ALA A 59 6.27 2.27 -1.39
N LEU A 60 5.86 1.15 -0.78
CA LEU A 60 6.73 0.01 -0.47
C LEU A 60 7.00 -0.89 -1.68
N HIS A 61 6.00 -1.06 -2.53
CA HIS A 61 6.01 -1.99 -3.65
C HIS A 61 5.44 -1.31 -4.91
N PRO A 62 6.22 -0.42 -5.56
CA PRO A 62 5.76 0.33 -6.73
C PRO A 62 5.36 -0.56 -7.91
N ASP A 63 5.92 -1.78 -8.00
CA ASP A 63 5.66 -2.73 -9.07
C ASP A 63 4.50 -3.71 -8.75
N MET A 64 3.85 -3.55 -7.60
CA MET A 64 2.74 -4.42 -7.18
C MET A 64 1.46 -4.03 -7.92
N SER A 65 0.74 -5.03 -8.45
CA SER A 65 -0.54 -4.78 -9.13
C SER A 65 -1.62 -4.29 -8.15
N ASP A 66 -2.54 -3.45 -8.64
CA ASP A 66 -3.68 -2.96 -7.86
C ASP A 66 -4.50 -4.12 -7.25
N THR A 67 -4.68 -5.23 -7.98
CA THR A 67 -5.37 -6.43 -7.46
C THR A 67 -4.65 -6.99 -6.24
N MET A 68 -3.33 -7.11 -6.28
CA MET A 68 -2.55 -7.63 -5.15
C MET A 68 -2.58 -6.68 -3.95
N ILE A 69 -2.51 -5.36 -4.21
CA ILE A 69 -2.67 -4.32 -3.18
C ILE A 69 -4.04 -4.48 -2.51
N ASN A 70 -5.11 -4.56 -3.28
CA ASN A 70 -6.48 -4.69 -2.78
C ASN A 70 -6.65 -5.96 -1.93
N MET A 71 -6.09 -7.09 -2.37
CA MET A 71 -6.13 -8.34 -1.62
C MET A 71 -5.37 -8.26 -0.29
N LYS A 72 -4.21 -7.60 -0.27
CA LYS A 72 -3.47 -7.36 0.98
C LYS A 72 -4.26 -6.50 1.96
N ILE A 73 -4.92 -5.45 1.47
CA ILE A 73 -5.76 -4.58 2.29
C ILE A 73 -6.98 -5.34 2.81
N LEU A 74 -7.63 -6.15 1.97
CA LEU A 74 -8.79 -6.94 2.36
C LEU A 74 -8.51 -7.89 3.52
N ARG A 75 -7.32 -8.53 3.54
CA ARG A 75 -6.89 -9.39 4.66
C ARG A 75 -6.79 -8.65 5.99
N LYS A 76 -6.61 -7.33 5.97
CA LYS A 76 -6.56 -6.48 7.17
C LYS A 76 -7.97 -6.08 7.66
N CYS A 77 -9.02 -6.41 6.92
CA CYS A 77 -10.41 -6.22 7.34
C CYS A 77 -10.94 -7.31 8.27
N GLY A 78 -10.32 -8.51 8.24
CA GLY A 78 -10.67 -9.63 9.10
C GLY A 78 -11.97 -10.36 8.73
N GLY A 79 -12.01 -11.64 9.13
CA GLY A 79 -13.16 -12.55 9.21
C GLY A 79 -14.41 -12.19 8.39
N GLU A 80 -15.36 -11.51 9.02
CA GLU A 80 -16.71 -11.31 8.47
C GLU A 80 -16.75 -10.43 7.23
N LEU A 81 -15.94 -9.36 7.16
CA LEU A 81 -15.94 -8.47 6.00
C LEU A 81 -15.20 -9.11 4.82
N GLU A 82 -14.09 -9.80 5.08
CA GLU A 82 -13.39 -10.57 4.05
C GLU A 82 -14.27 -11.70 3.49
N ASN A 83 -14.98 -12.43 4.36
CA ASN A 83 -15.91 -13.48 3.96
C ASN A 83 -17.14 -12.93 3.24
N ALA A 84 -17.71 -11.81 3.67
CA ALA A 84 -18.88 -11.18 3.04
C ALA A 84 -18.56 -10.59 1.67
N ILE A 85 -17.34 -10.13 1.44
CA ILE A 85 -16.89 -9.66 0.13
C ILE A 85 -16.64 -10.87 -0.78
N LYS A 86 -15.87 -11.87 -0.32
CA LYS A 86 -15.59 -13.08 -1.12
C LYS A 86 -16.85 -13.85 -1.52
N SER A 87 -17.84 -13.95 -0.64
CA SER A 87 -19.10 -14.65 -0.95
C SER A 87 -19.98 -13.91 -1.96
N ARG A 88 -19.76 -12.60 -2.17
CA ARG A 88 -20.49 -11.78 -3.15
C ARG A 88 -19.72 -11.57 -4.45
N CYS A 89 -18.40 -11.72 -4.43
CA CYS A 89 -17.53 -11.66 -5.59
C CYS A 89 -17.35 -13.04 -6.25
N VAL A 90 -18.37 -13.90 -6.24
CA VAL A 90 -18.33 -15.17 -6.97
C VAL A 90 -18.15 -14.84 -8.45
N GLU A 91 -16.97 -15.16 -8.99
CA GLU A 91 -16.72 -15.22 -10.43
C GLU A 91 -17.80 -16.11 -11.06
N PRO A 92 -18.63 -15.59 -11.99
CA PRO A 92 -19.65 -16.38 -12.68
C PRO A 92 -19.08 -17.55 -13.49
N SER A 93 -17.76 -17.70 -13.56
CA SER A 93 -17.03 -18.64 -14.42
C SER A 93 -16.72 -19.99 -13.78
N LEU A 94 -17.14 -20.27 -12.54
CA LEU A 94 -16.90 -21.58 -11.87
C LEU A 94 -18.17 -22.40 -11.60
N THR A 95 -19.28 -22.07 -12.26
CA THR A 95 -20.39 -23.00 -12.42
C THR A 95 -20.31 -23.65 -13.79
N GLU A 96 -19.42 -24.62 -13.95
CA GLU A 96 -19.54 -25.63 -15.01
C GLU A 96 -19.65 -27.01 -14.33
N ASP A 97 -20.86 -27.57 -14.50
CA ASP A 97 -21.37 -28.95 -14.38
C ASP A 97 -21.10 -29.82 -13.13
#